data_AF-A0A7L0WYY3-F1
#
_entry.id   AF-A0A7L0WYY3-F1
#
_cell.length_a   1.000
_cell.length_b   1.000
_cell.length_c   1.000
_cell.angle_alpha   90.00
_cell.angle_beta   90.00
_cell.angle_gamma   90.00
#
_symmetry.space_group_name_H-M   'P 1'
#
loop_
_entity.id
_entity.type
_entity.pdbx_description
1 polymer ?
#
loop_
_entity_poly.entity_id
_entity_poly.type
_entity_poly.pdbx_seq_one_letter_code
_entity_poly.pdbx_strand_id
1 'polypeptide(L)'
;YYTSIPGSCNFEIQDQEWTSACGLTQDPNDDFDWNISNTAVMGQMGPHTDHTPGKGQRFLYVNSSAQKEGNRARITTTKFFPASVGACRVRFWFWMFASRQTGVLKV
;
A
#
# COMPACT_ATOMS: atom_id res chain seq x y z
N TYR A 1 10.96 9.45 -12.26
CA TYR A 1 9.96 10.52 -12.41
C TYR A 1 8.85 10.54 -11.33
N TYR A 2 8.78 9.59 -10.37
CA TYR A 2 7.71 9.55 -9.35
C TYR A 2 8.16 9.71 -7.89
N THR A 3 9.45 9.88 -7.61
CA THR A 3 10.00 9.85 -6.24
C THR A 3 10.29 11.22 -5.63
N SER A 4 10.06 12.32 -6.36
CA SER A 4 10.37 13.69 -5.90
C SER A 4 9.17 14.44 -5.35
N ILE A 5 8.00 13.81 -5.25
CA ILE A 5 6.79 14.42 -4.68
C ILE A 5 6.60 13.86 -3.26
N PRO A 6 6.53 14.72 -2.23
CA PRO A 6 6.24 14.29 -0.86
C PRO A 6 4.94 13.45 -0.81
N GLY A 7 5.03 12.26 -0.23
CA GLY A 7 3.91 11.30 -0.15
C GLY A 7 3.70 10.44 -1.40
N SER A 8 4.50 10.62 -2.44
CA SER A 8 4.54 9.70 -3.58
C SER A 8 5.43 8.51 -3.26
N CYS A 9 4.89 7.31 -3.38
CA CYS A 9 5.56 6.06 -3.07
C CYS A 9 5.18 4.99 -4.08
N ASN A 10 6.19 4.28 -4.58
CA ASN A 10 6.03 3.16 -5.50
C ASN A 10 6.52 1.83 -4.90
N PHE A 11 6.89 1.80 -3.62
CA PHE A 11 7.30 0.60 -2.89
C PHE A 11 8.53 -0.14 -3.45
N GLU A 12 9.27 0.48 -4.38
CA GLU A 12 10.45 -0.13 -5.03
C GLU A 12 11.77 0.08 -4.28
N ILE A 13 11.76 0.17 -2.96
CA ILE A 13 12.98 0.43 -2.17
C ILE A 13 13.61 -0.89 -1.73
N GLN A 14 14.85 -1.20 -2.13
CA GLN A 14 15.52 -2.48 -1.82
C GLN A 14 16.14 -2.54 -0.41
N ASP A 15 16.68 -1.42 0.10
CA ASP A 15 17.57 -1.43 1.27
C ASP A 15 17.12 -0.50 2.42
N GLN A 16 15.89 0.01 2.35
CA GLN A 16 15.31 0.90 3.37
C GLN A 16 13.90 0.45 3.73
N GLU A 17 13.55 0.60 5.01
CA GLU A 17 12.18 0.38 5.49
C GLU A 17 11.19 1.26 4.70
N TRP A 18 10.23 0.61 4.04
CA TRP A 18 9.28 1.28 3.14
C TRP A 18 8.48 2.38 3.84
N THR A 19 8.23 2.23 5.15
CA THR A 19 7.60 3.24 6.01
C THR A 19 8.37 4.55 5.99
N SER A 20 9.69 4.47 6.20
CA SER A 20 10.58 5.64 6.22
C SER A 20 10.74 6.25 4.83
N ALA A 21 10.96 5.42 3.81
CA ALA A 21 11.16 5.90 2.44
C ALA A 21 9.89 6.53 1.83
N CYS A 22 8.71 6.07 2.24
CA CYS A 22 7.43 6.56 1.73
C CYS A 22 6.75 7.60 2.63
N GLY A 23 7.31 7.87 3.81
CA GLY A 23 6.68 8.76 4.79
C GLY A 23 5.32 8.22 5.26
N LEU A 24 5.22 6.90 5.41
CA LEU A 24 4.04 6.18 5.90
C LEU A 24 4.39 5.49 7.21
N THR A 25 3.41 5.32 8.10
CA THR A 25 3.55 4.56 9.34
C THR A 25 2.36 3.63 9.52
N GLN A 26 2.63 2.45 10.08
CA GLN A 26 1.59 1.53 10.51
C GLN A 26 1.02 2.03 11.84
N ASP A 27 -0.23 1.68 12.11
CA ASP A 27 -0.88 1.97 13.37
C ASP A 27 -0.65 0.82 14.37
N PRO A 28 0.07 1.04 15.48
CA PRO A 28 0.35 -0.03 16.44
C PRO A 28 -0.89 -0.48 17.24
N ASN A 29 -2.05 0.17 17.07
CA ASN A 29 -3.29 -0.14 17.78
C ASN A 29 -4.34 -0.84 16.89
N ASP A 30 -3.97 -1.26 15.69
CA ASP A 30 -4.82 -2.06 14.82
C ASP A 30 -4.63 -3.57 15.06
N ASP A 31 -5.27 -4.40 14.25
CA ASP A 31 -5.29 -5.85 14.46
C ASP A 31 -4.14 -6.57 13.72
N PHE A 32 -3.63 -5.98 12.64
CA PHE A 32 -2.54 -6.53 11.83
C PHE A 32 -1.96 -5.51 10.85
N ASP A 33 -0.76 -5.82 10.35
CA ASP A 33 0.08 -4.91 9.57
C ASP A 33 -0.01 -5.12 8.05
N TRP A 34 0.11 -4.02 7.28
CA TRP A 34 0.38 -4.07 5.84
C TRP A 34 1.80 -4.58 5.58
N ASN A 35 2.00 -5.35 4.51
CA ASN A 35 3.30 -5.90 4.15
C ASN A 35 3.66 -5.57 2.70
N ILE A 36 4.96 -5.51 2.39
CA ILE A 36 5.44 -5.43 1.02
C ILE A 36 5.37 -6.82 0.41
N SER A 37 4.70 -6.94 -0.73
CA SER A 37 4.68 -8.16 -1.53
C SER A 37 5.15 -7.86 -2.94
N ASN A 38 5.34 -8.91 -3.74
CA ASN A 38 5.60 -8.79 -5.15
C ASN A 38 4.74 -9.75 -5.98
N THR A 39 4.66 -9.51 -7.29
CA THR A 39 3.86 -10.33 -8.21
C THR A 39 4.32 -11.80 -8.27
N ALA A 40 5.60 -12.09 -8.05
CA ALA A 40 6.12 -13.47 -8.04
C ALA A 40 5.62 -14.27 -6.83
N VAL A 41 5.42 -13.63 -5.68
CA VAL A 41 4.92 -14.26 -4.44
C VAL A 41 3.41 -14.52 -4.50
N MET A 42 2.63 -13.70 -5.22
CA MET A 42 1.20 -13.93 -5.41
C MET A 42 0.84 -14.93 -6.53
N GLY A 43 1.82 -15.40 -7.30
CA GLY A 43 1.61 -16.37 -8.38
C GLY A 43 0.58 -15.91 -9.42
N GLN A 44 -0.21 -16.84 -9.96
CA GLN A 44 -1.26 -16.54 -10.96
C GLN A 44 -2.51 -15.85 -10.39
N MET A 45 -2.62 -15.70 -9.06
CA MET A 45 -3.82 -15.12 -8.42
C MET A 45 -3.67 -13.63 -8.10
N GLY A 46 -2.47 -13.05 -8.21
CA GLY A 46 -2.23 -11.61 -8.06
C GLY A 46 -2.39 -10.83 -9.38
N PRO A 47 -2.33 -9.48 -9.35
CA PRO A 47 -2.28 -8.70 -10.58
C PRO A 47 -1.04 -9.11 -11.39
N HIS A 48 -1.22 -9.39 -12.68
CA HIS A 48 -0.14 -9.82 -13.57
C HIS A 48 1.02 -8.80 -13.65
N THR A 49 0.78 -7.54 -13.31
CA THR A 49 1.77 -6.46 -13.33
C THR A 49 1.36 -5.38 -12.34
N ASP A 50 2.29 -4.87 -11.53
CA ASP A 50 2.09 -3.65 -10.73
C ASP A 50 1.92 -2.45 -11.70
N HIS A 51 1.03 -1.52 -11.37
CA HIS A 51 0.71 -0.36 -12.20
C HIS A 51 1.85 0.67 -12.31
N THR A 52 2.92 0.51 -11.54
CA THR A 52 4.13 1.33 -11.65
C THR A 52 4.76 1.18 -13.05
N PRO A 53 4.86 2.27 -13.86
CA PRO A 53 5.47 2.17 -15.19
C PRO A 53 6.92 1.67 -15.14
N GLY A 54 7.25 0.59 -15.86
CA GLY A 54 8.60 0.01 -15.93
C GLY A 54 8.71 -1.39 -15.30
N LYS A 55 9.72 -1.60 -14.45
CA LYS A 55 10.02 -2.87 -13.74
C LYS A 55 9.40 -2.93 -12.33
N GLY A 56 8.30 -2.23 -12.08
CA GLY A 56 7.62 -2.27 -10.79
C GLY A 56 7.11 -3.68 -10.49
N GLN A 57 7.51 -4.24 -9.37
CA GLN A 57 7.12 -5.56 -8.91
C GLN A 57 6.55 -5.55 -7.50
N ARG A 58 6.65 -4.43 -6.76
CA ARG A 58 6.31 -4.37 -5.34
C ARG A 58 5.16 -3.41 -5.05
N PHE A 59 4.34 -3.82 -4.09
CA PHE A 59 3.18 -3.07 -3.64
C PHE A 59 2.87 -3.45 -2.19
N LEU A 60 2.09 -2.60 -1.52
CA LEU A 60 1.52 -2.94 -0.22
C LEU A 60 0.40 -3.95 -0.37
N TYR A 61 0.38 -4.92 0.55
CA TYR A 61 -0.47 -6.08 0.51
C TYR A 61 -0.96 -6.45 1.91
N VAL A 62 -2.19 -6.96 1.94
CA VAL A 62 -2.82 -7.59 3.10
C VAL A 62 -3.40 -8.93 2.70
N ASN A 63 -3.14 -9.96 3.50
CA ASN A 63 -3.72 -11.29 3.30
C ASN A 63 -5.01 -11.43 4.10
N SER A 64 -6.17 -11.14 3.49
CA SER A 64 -7.45 -11.20 4.19
C SER A 64 -7.85 -12.63 4.60
N SER A 65 -7.40 -13.66 3.89
CA SER A 65 -7.72 -15.06 4.22
C SER A 65 -7.07 -15.53 5.53
N ALA A 66 -6.05 -14.82 6.01
CA ALA A 66 -5.43 -15.07 7.33
C ALA A 66 -6.09 -14.27 8.47
N GLN A 67 -7.10 -13.44 8.16
CA GLN A 67 -7.72 -12.50 9.11
C GLN A 67 -9.15 -12.88 9.46
N LYS A 68 -9.64 -12.32 10.58
CA LYS A 68 -11.04 -12.44 11.01
C LYS A 68 -11.86 -11.25 10.50
N GLU A 69 -13.15 -11.47 10.30
CA GLU A 69 -14.07 -10.37 10.03
C GLU A 69 -14.01 -9.34 11.16
N GLY A 70 -13.90 -8.07 10.79
CA GLY A 70 -13.76 -6.97 11.74
C GLY A 70 -12.31 -6.52 11.98
N ASN A 71 -11.31 -7.37 11.71
CA ASN A 71 -9.90 -7.00 11.82
C ASN A 71 -9.58 -5.84 10.88
N ARG A 72 -8.72 -4.92 11.33
CA ARG A 72 -8.28 -3.74 10.59
C ARG A 72 -6.76 -3.67 10.51
N ALA A 73 -6.29 -3.20 9.36
CA ALA A 73 -4.92 -2.78 9.12
C ALA A 73 -4.93 -1.35 8.62
N ARG A 74 -4.16 -0.46 9.25
CA ARG A 74 -4.19 0.97 9.02
C ARG A 74 -2.77 1.51 8.83
N ILE A 75 -2.58 2.17 7.70
CA ILE A 75 -1.43 3.03 7.46
C ILE A 75 -1.85 4.49 7.51
N THR A 76 -0.97 5.35 8.00
CA THR A 76 -1.15 6.80 8.02
C THR A 76 0.13 7.50 7.56
N THR A 77 0.03 8.78 7.25
CA THR A 77 1.17 9.60 6.82
C THR A 77 1.99 10.02 8.04
N THR A 78 3.32 9.87 8.01
CA THR A 78 4.19 10.25 9.15
C THR A 78 4.15 11.75 9.44
N LYS A 79 3.86 12.56 8.42
CA LYS A 79 3.67 14.00 8.52
C LYS A 79 2.45 14.40 7.72
N PHE A 80 1.80 15.48 8.13
CA PHE A 80 0.76 16.09 7.32
C PHE A 80 1.35 16.54 5.98
N PHE A 81 0.76 16.07 4.88
CA PHE A 81 1.05 16.60 3.56
C PHE A 81 0.28 17.91 3.38
N PRO A 82 0.96 19.07 3.23
CA PRO A 82 0.26 20.33 3.01
C PRO A 82 -0.45 20.30 1.66
N ALA A 83 -1.63 20.92 1.61
CA ALA A 83 -2.38 21.06 0.36
C ALA A 83 -1.55 21.83 -0.67
N SER A 84 -1.50 21.34 -1.90
CA SER A 84 -0.74 22.00 -2.99
C SER A 84 -1.40 23.31 -3.42
N VAL A 85 -2.74 23.34 -3.55
CA VAL A 85 -3.55 24.55 -3.72
C VAL A 85 -4.95 24.31 -3.13
N GLY A 86 -5.15 24.64 -1.85
CA GLY A 86 -6.47 24.60 -1.18
C GLY A 86 -7.10 23.22 -0.93
N ALA A 87 -6.61 22.16 -1.58
CA ALA A 87 -7.07 20.78 -1.39
C ALA A 87 -5.91 19.77 -1.46
N CYS A 88 -5.96 18.73 -0.62
CA CYS A 88 -5.09 17.56 -0.71
C CYS A 88 -5.70 16.55 -1.70
N ARG A 89 -4.93 16.12 -2.70
CA ARG A 89 -5.35 15.09 -3.66
C ARG A 89 -4.51 13.84 -3.46
N VAL A 90 -5.17 12.74 -3.15
CA VAL A 90 -4.54 11.42 -3.03
C VAL A 90 -4.91 10.61 -4.28
N ARG A 91 -3.91 10.01 -4.91
CA ARG A 91 -4.08 9.06 -6.02
C ARG A 91 -3.30 7.81 -5.69
N PHE A 92 -3.92 6.65 -5.88
CA PHE A 92 -3.29 5.36 -5.66
C PHE A 92 -3.95 4.33 -6.57
N TRP A 93 -3.20 3.27 -6.85
CA TRP A 93 -3.71 2.08 -7.49
C TRP A 93 -4.08 1.07 -6.41
N PHE A 94 -5.17 0.34 -6.63
CA PHE A 94 -5.55 -0.75 -5.75
C PHE A 94 -5.99 -1.94 -6.60
N TRP A 95 -5.80 -3.12 -6.04
CA TRP A 95 -6.31 -4.36 -6.59
C TRP A 95 -6.86 -5.19 -5.43
N MET A 96 -8.03 -5.78 -5.62
CA MET A 96 -8.68 -6.62 -4.63
C MET A 96 -9.08 -7.92 -5.30
N PHE A 97 -8.59 -9.04 -4.78
CA PHE A 97 -9.03 -10.35 -5.25
C PHE A 97 -10.52 -10.53 -4.96
N ALA A 98 -11.30 -11.03 -5.93
CA ALA A 98 -12.72 -11.25 -5.74
C ALA A 98 -12.96 -12.56 -4.96
N SER A 99 -13.30 -12.46 -3.68
CA SER A 99 -13.62 -13.61 -2.82
C SER A 99 -14.67 -13.23 -1.77
N ARG A 100 -15.27 -14.23 -1.10
CA ARG A 100 -16.16 -13.99 0.04
C ARG A 100 -15.45 -13.44 1.28
N GLN A 101 -14.12 -13.56 1.33
CA GLN A 101 -13.28 -13.10 2.44
C GLN A 101 -12.66 -11.73 2.15
N THR A 102 -12.97 -11.14 1.00
CA THR A 102 -12.41 -9.85 0.60
C THR A 102 -13.02 -8.75 1.47
N GLY A 103 -12.16 -7.99 2.14
CA GLY A 103 -12.57 -6.91 3.03
C GLY A 103 -12.93 -5.62 2.30
N VAL A 104 -12.88 -4.50 3.02
CA VAL A 104 -13.16 -3.16 2.49
C VAL A 104 -11.91 -2.30 2.60
N LEU A 105 -11.52 -1.64 1.50
CA LEU A 105 -10.51 -0.59 1.52
C LEU A 105 -11.19 0.77 1.79
N LYS A 106 -10.71 1.50 2.81
CA LYS A 106 -11.21 2.83 3.19
C LYS A 106 -10.06 3.84 3.14
N VAL A 107 -10.33 5.04 2.63
CA VAL A 107 -9.41 6.19 2.59
C VAL A 107 -10.11 7.39 3.21
#